data_AF-A0A3D3IWZ2-F1
#
_entry.id   AF-A0A3D3IWZ2-F1
#
_cell.length_a   1.000
_cell.length_b   1.000
_cell.length_c   1.000
_cell.angle_alpha   90.00
_cell.angle_beta   90.00
_cell.angle_gamma   90.00
#
_symmetry.space_group_name_H-M   'P 1'
#
loop_
_entity.id
_entity.type
_entity.pdbx_description
1 polymer ?
#
loop_
_entity_poly.entity_id
_entity_poly.type
_entity_poly.pdbx_seq_one_letter_code
_entity_poly.pdbx_strand_id
1 'polypeptide(L)' 'MATEVLMPALSPTMTEGKISKWIAKEGDELKSGKVLCEIETDKATMEVE' A
#
# COMPACT_ATOMS: atom_id res chain seq x y z
N MET A 1 -13.05 -1.67 15.35
CA MET A 1 -13.34 -2.47 14.14
C MET A 1 -12.10 -2.38 13.27
N ALA A 2 -11.50 -3.51 12.90
CA ALA A 2 -10.34 -3.50 12.00
C ALA A 2 -10.85 -3.35 10.56
N THR A 3 -10.32 -2.39 9.82
CA THR A 3 -10.60 -2.24 8.40
C THR A 3 -9.58 -3.08 7.64
N GLU A 4 -10.04 -4.07 6.89
CA GLU A 4 -9.16 -4.84 6.01
C GLU A 4 -8.75 -3.98 4.82
N VAL A 5 -7.48 -3.59 4.80
CA VAL A 5 -6.87 -2.92 3.65
C VAL A 5 -6.48 -4.00 2.65
N LEU A 6 -7.35 -4.24 1.69
CA LEU A 6 -7.04 -5.11 0.54
C LEU A 6 -6.07 -4.37 -0.37
N MET A 7 -4.96 -5.00 -0.73
CA MET A 7 -3.99 -4.44 -1.67
C MET A 7 -4.71 -4.16 -3.00
N PRO A 8 -4.85 -2.89 -3.42
CA PRO A 8 -5.43 -2.60 -4.71
C PRO A 8 -4.48 -3.12 -5.79
N ALA A 9 -5.04 -3.62 -6.90
CA ALA A 9 -4.23 -3.95 -8.07
C ALA A 9 -3.70 -2.64 -8.66
N LEU A 10 -2.51 -2.22 -8.22
CA LEU A 10 -1.87 -0.97 -8.64
C LEU A 10 -1.36 -1.05 -10.09
N SER A 11 -1.34 -2.24 -10.71
CA SER A 11 -1.00 -2.42 -12.11
C SER A 11 -1.79 -3.57 -12.74
N PRO A 12 -2.23 -3.45 -14.00
CA PRO A 12 -3.03 -4.47 -14.68
C PRO A 12 -2.29 -5.79 -14.95
N THR A 13 -0.96 -5.82 -14.76
CA THR A 13 -0.12 -7.02 -14.86
C THR A 13 0.55 -7.40 -13.54
N MET A 14 0.10 -6.87 -12.42
CA MET A 14 0.73 -7.09 -11.12
C MET A 14 0.15 -8.34 -10.46
N THR A 15 0.91 -9.42 -10.50
CA THR A 15 0.57 -10.70 -9.83
C THR A 15 1.11 -10.75 -8.41
N GLU A 16 2.28 -10.13 -8.18
CA GLU A 16 2.98 -10.09 -6.90
C GLU A 16 3.66 -8.72 -6.74
N GLY A 17 3.65 -8.18 -5.52
CA GLY A 17 4.25 -6.90 -5.17
C GLY A 17 4.97 -7.01 -3.83
N LYS A 18 6.15 -6.39 -3.72
CA LYS A 18 6.91 -6.40 -2.48
C LYS A 18 6.61 -5.12 -1.71
N ILE A 19 6.17 -5.23 -0.47
CA ILE A 19 6.07 -4.06 0.40
C ILE A 19 7.49 -3.59 0.71
N SER A 20 7.86 -2.46 0.14
CA SER A 20 9.19 -1.87 0.30
C SER A 20 9.29 -1.17 1.65
N LYS A 21 8.23 -0.43 2.03
CA LYS A 21 8.21 0.33 3.28
C LYS A 21 6.80 0.55 3.82
N TRP A 22 6.65 0.35 5.12
CA TRP A 22 5.45 0.79 5.85
C TRP A 22 5.64 2.24 6.29
N ILE A 23 4.75 3.12 5.83
CA ILE A 23 4.74 4.54 6.22
C ILE A 23 3.78 4.74 7.40
N ALA A 24 2.61 4.08 7.35
CA ALA A 24 1.68 4.04 8.46
C ALA A 24 2.23 3.21 9.62
N LYS A 25 2.01 3.71 10.83
CA LYS A 25 2.33 3.03 12.08
C LYS A 25 1.06 2.60 12.79
N GLU A 26 1.19 1.59 13.64
CA GLU A 26 0.11 1.13 14.50
C GLU A 26 -0.34 2.26 15.44
N GLY A 27 -1.64 2.57 15.43
CA GLY A 27 -2.23 3.66 16.21
C GLY A 27 -2.28 5.01 15.50
N ASP A 28 -1.82 5.10 14.27
CA ASP A 28 -1.89 6.33 13.48
C ASP A 28 -3.28 6.53 12.86
N GLU A 29 -3.74 7.79 12.76
CA GLU A 29 -5.03 8.13 12.13
C GLU A 29 -4.93 7.97 10.61
N LEU A 30 -5.58 6.95 10.08
CA LEU A 30 -5.74 6.75 8.64
C LEU A 30 -6.82 7.70 8.10
N LYS A 31 -6.41 8.58 7.20
CA LYS A 31 -7.28 9.50 6.46
C LYS A 31 -7.13 9.23 4.98
N SER A 32 -8.21 9.41 4.22
CA SER A 32 -8.19 9.29 2.76
C SER A 32 -7.14 10.23 2.16
N GLY A 33 -6.22 9.68 1.37
CA GLY A 33 -5.07 10.40 0.79
C GLY A 33 -3.78 10.32 1.61
N LYS A 34 -3.71 9.45 2.63
CA LYS A 34 -2.51 9.22 3.42
C LYS A 34 -1.88 7.89 3.07
N VAL A 35 -0.63 7.93 2.59
CA VAL A 35 0.11 6.73 2.23
C VAL A 35 0.31 5.80 3.43
N LEU A 36 -0.26 4.61 3.32
CA LEU A 36 -0.13 3.46 4.21
C LEU A 36 1.22 2.78 4.04
N CYS A 37 1.57 2.45 2.81
CA CYS A 37 2.80 1.74 2.49
C CYS A 37 3.20 1.94 1.03
N GLU A 38 4.51 1.79 0.80
CA GLU A 38 5.11 1.78 -0.52
C GLU A 38 5.27 0.33 -0.97
N ILE A 39 4.74 0.05 -2.16
CA ILE A 39 4.88 -1.25 -2.82
C ILE A 39 5.82 -1.07 -3.99
N GLU A 40 6.91 -1.83 -3.97
CA GLU A 40 7.85 -1.91 -5.07
C GLU A 40 7.51 -3.14 -5.93
N THR A 41 7.43 -2.88 -7.23
CA THR A 41 7.23 -3.92 -8.25
C THR A 41 8.40 -3.89 -9.22
N ASP A 42 8.51 -4.94 -10.04
CA ASP A 42 9.55 -5.07 -11.06
C ASP A 42 9.59 -3.90 -12.06
N LYS A 43 8.46 -3.17 -12.21
CA LYS A 43 8.34 -2.05 -13.15
C LYS A 43 8.32 -0.67 -12.50
N ALA A 44 7.82 -0.55 -11.28
CA ALA A 44 7.62 0.74 -10.62
C ALA A 44 7.37 0.61 -9.12
N THR A 45 7.65 1.69 -8.39
CA THR A 45 7.23 1.88 -7.00
C THR A 45 5.89 2.62 -6.97
N MET A 46 4.93 2.10 -6.23
CA MET A 46 3.57 2.63 -6.14
C MET A 46 3.15 2.73 -4.68
N GLU A 47 2.40 3.78 -4.36
CA GLU A 47 1.97 4.12 -3.00
C GLU A 47 0.53 3.63 -2.77
N VAL A 48 0.27 2.99 -1.63
CA VAL A 48 -1.09 2.65 -1.17
C VAL A 48 -1.52 3.72 -0.20
N GLU A 49 -2.67 4.35 -0.42
CA GLU A 49 -3.27 5.41 0.40
C GLU A 49 -4.69 5.08 0.87
#